data_AF-A0A1I3R6C3-F1
#
_entry.id   AF-A0A1I3R6C3-F1
#
_cell.length_a   1.000
_cell.length_b   1.000
_cell.length_c   1.000
_cell.angle_alpha   90.00
_cell.angle_beta   90.00
_cell.angle_gamma   90.00
#
_symmetry.space_group_name_H-M   'P 1'
#
loop_
_entity.id
_entity.type
_entity.pdbx_description
1 polymer ?
#
loop_
_entity_poly.entity_id
_entity_poly.type
_entity_poly.pdbx_seq_one_letter_code
_entity_poly.pdbx_strand_id
1 'polypeptide(L)'
;MKNTLLALFSVLTINSCSDKKKPTTITQMVTFTVKPEYIQEFREAQVNSLNESLKEEGNLEMKLYANDNNPYELSVYSKWKNNEVYELHKTLPHSKALGPLFEKALQGAPKMVRLEDTKFPHIDSKKLISTGIERAVFTPIIIKEDYRDRVIKQFEYYAENARKQEGNIFFDFYAVADTNNAFYVYENWKNGDEIWDTYVAQPYVTKSKKLLDEARVNIREDLEVVFATEYDENTLNEKYSLEKLWEVEDVIMPESILSIPNHDFVYVSVINTYEKPGYISRYHKNGELDKEKWVEGIDVPTGKAFYNGKIYVVDQSQVHVIDIETVKIVKTVRSEAKTLNDITIGKDGVGYISDLTTGRIFRLKDDKIELWLHSDKFPTPNGVLIKDGNLIVGSIGDELSQSLKPEQLGSLFKVNLQDKSVTTIKPSERMGAIDGVVPFKKGMIVSDPMNGKIFYVTNYKKELVTDTSGFGGSNADLGIDNQEQILYVPYLLDNKIAAYKIVKK
;
A
#
# COMPACT_ATOMS: atom_id res chain seq x y z
N MET A 1 -1.89 -15.90 -39.08
CA MET A 1 -2.90 -14.94 -38.58
C MET A 1 -2.33 -13.55 -38.79
N LYS A 2 -2.69 -12.87 -39.89
CA LYS A 2 -2.05 -11.65 -40.38
C LYS A 2 -3.01 -10.47 -40.59
N ASN A 3 -4.23 -10.56 -40.05
CA ASN A 3 -5.30 -9.56 -40.26
C ASN A 3 -5.91 -9.07 -38.94
N THR A 4 -5.07 -8.55 -38.04
CA THR A 4 -5.55 -7.75 -36.88
C THR A 4 -4.74 -6.46 -36.70
N LEU A 5 -3.89 -6.12 -37.68
CA LEU A 5 -3.22 -4.82 -37.79
C LEU A 5 -4.12 -3.89 -38.64
N LEU A 6 -4.30 -2.64 -38.19
CA LEU A 6 -5.27 -1.62 -38.65
C LEU A 6 -6.67 -1.71 -38.01
N ALA A 7 -6.75 -1.59 -36.68
CA ALA A 7 -7.96 -1.09 -36.01
C ALA A 7 -7.68 -0.01 -34.96
N LEU A 8 -6.43 0.48 -34.88
CA LEU A 8 -6.03 1.58 -33.99
C LEU A 8 -5.78 2.91 -34.74
N PHE A 9 -6.02 2.96 -36.05
CA PHE A 9 -5.72 4.13 -36.89
C PHE A 9 -6.76 4.47 -37.96
N SER A 10 -8.03 4.13 -37.75
CA SER A 10 -9.10 4.52 -38.68
C SER A 10 -10.37 4.88 -37.93
N VAL A 11 -10.72 6.16 -37.92
CA VAL A 11 -12.09 6.60 -37.69
C VAL A 11 -12.56 7.37 -38.91
N LEU A 12 -13.55 6.78 -39.58
CA LEU A 12 -14.33 7.37 -40.65
C LEU A 12 -14.97 8.69 -40.19
N THR A 13 -14.94 9.67 -41.07
CA THR A 13 -15.81 10.84 -41.02
C THR A 13 -17.25 10.43 -41.32
N ILE A 14 -18.12 10.53 -40.32
CA ILE A 14 -19.57 10.59 -40.54
C ILE A 14 -20.04 11.93 -39.96
N ASN A 15 -20.40 12.84 -40.86
CA ASN A 15 -21.13 14.05 -40.52
C ASN A 15 -22.53 13.66 -40.01
N SER A 16 -22.80 13.91 -38.74
CA SER A 16 -24.16 14.16 -38.27
C SER A 16 -24.20 15.54 -37.62
N CYS A 17 -25.18 16.34 -38.03
CA CYS A 17 -25.39 17.69 -37.52
C CYS A 17 -25.80 17.62 -36.05
N SER A 18 -24.96 18.16 -35.18
CA SER A 18 -25.42 18.83 -33.95
C SER A 18 -24.46 19.99 -33.70
N ASP A 19 -25.00 21.22 -33.66
CA ASP A 19 -24.27 22.47 -33.39
C ASP A 19 -23.90 22.59 -31.91
N LYS A 20 -23.16 21.62 -31.38
CA LYS A 20 -22.33 21.81 -30.20
C LYS A 20 -20.90 21.97 -30.71
N LYS A 21 -20.30 23.15 -30.53
CA LYS A 21 -18.86 23.35 -30.77
C LYS A 21 -18.13 22.21 -30.06
N LYS A 22 -17.53 21.29 -30.81
CA LYS A 22 -16.72 20.21 -30.23
C LYS A 22 -15.72 20.85 -29.26
N PRO A 23 -15.50 20.24 -28.08
CA PRO A 23 -14.50 20.73 -27.15
C PRO A 23 -13.18 20.91 -27.91
N THR A 24 -12.55 22.07 -27.79
CA THR A 24 -11.28 22.30 -28.46
C THR A 24 -10.22 21.38 -27.87
N THR A 25 -10.27 21.11 -26.57
CA THR A 25 -9.35 20.25 -25.82
C THR A 25 -9.73 18.78 -25.87
N ILE A 26 -8.73 17.91 -25.83
CA ILE A 26 -8.91 16.47 -25.77
C ILE A 26 -8.51 15.96 -24.37
N THR A 27 -9.49 15.48 -23.60
CA THR A 27 -9.25 14.84 -22.29
C THR A 27 -9.55 13.35 -22.39
N GLN A 28 -8.70 12.51 -21.81
CA GLN A 28 -8.89 11.06 -21.80
C GLN A 28 -8.28 10.39 -20.57
N MET A 29 -8.81 9.21 -20.26
CA MET A 29 -8.17 8.21 -19.42
C MET A 29 -7.84 6.98 -20.27
N VAL A 30 -6.61 6.50 -20.19
CA VAL A 30 -6.18 5.26 -20.87
C VAL A 30 -5.66 4.28 -19.84
N THR A 31 -6.32 3.13 -19.70
CA THR A 31 -5.95 2.08 -18.75
C THR A 31 -5.33 0.89 -19.46
N PHE A 32 -4.19 0.44 -18.95
CA PHE A 32 -3.38 -0.65 -19.46
C PHE A 32 -3.38 -1.78 -18.44
N THR A 33 -3.69 -3.01 -18.88
CA THR A 33 -3.46 -4.22 -18.10
C THR A 33 -2.22 -4.91 -18.65
N VAL A 34 -1.16 -4.94 -17.85
CA VAL A 34 0.19 -5.38 -18.24
C VAL A 34 0.44 -6.79 -17.72
N LYS A 35 1.19 -7.61 -18.44
CA LYS A 35 1.61 -8.93 -17.95
C LYS A 35 2.66 -8.76 -16.84
N PRO A 36 2.63 -9.58 -15.78
CA PRO A 36 3.52 -9.43 -14.62
C PRO A 36 5.00 -9.34 -14.95
N GLU A 37 5.48 -10.13 -15.91
CA GLU A 37 6.88 -10.21 -16.32
C GLU A 37 7.41 -8.95 -17.03
N TYR A 38 6.51 -8.08 -17.53
CA TYR A 38 6.87 -6.84 -18.22
C TYR A 38 6.54 -5.58 -17.43
N ILE A 39 5.96 -5.67 -16.22
CA ILE A 39 5.44 -4.49 -15.50
C ILE A 39 6.52 -3.43 -15.21
N GLN A 40 7.74 -3.85 -14.89
CA GLN A 40 8.83 -2.93 -14.60
C GLN A 40 9.31 -2.21 -15.87
N GLU A 41 9.57 -2.97 -16.95
CA GLU A 41 9.92 -2.41 -18.27
C GLU A 41 8.83 -1.43 -18.77
N PHE A 42 7.56 -1.79 -18.57
CA PHE A 42 6.43 -0.96 -18.96
C PHE A 42 6.36 0.35 -18.18
N ARG A 43 6.58 0.33 -16.86
CA ARG A 43 6.62 1.54 -16.03
C ARG A 43 7.74 2.47 -16.44
N GLU A 44 8.94 1.93 -16.66
CA GLU A 44 10.10 2.71 -17.13
C GLU A 44 9.80 3.39 -18.47
N ALA A 45 9.27 2.63 -19.43
CA ALA A 45 8.91 3.17 -20.74
C ALA A 45 7.80 4.24 -20.67
N GLN A 46 6.76 4.01 -19.85
CA GLN A 46 5.66 4.96 -19.67
C GLN A 46 6.12 6.25 -18.97
N VAL A 47 6.98 6.17 -17.95
CA VAL A 47 7.56 7.35 -17.28
C VAL A 47 8.44 8.14 -18.24
N ASN A 48 9.27 7.48 -19.04
CA ASN A 48 10.07 8.15 -20.06
C ASN A 48 9.18 8.86 -21.10
N SER A 49 8.13 8.17 -21.58
CA SER A 49 7.17 8.75 -22.52
C SER A 49 6.41 9.92 -21.92
N LEU A 50 5.97 9.81 -20.66
CA LEU A 50 5.33 10.87 -19.89
C LEU A 50 6.23 12.11 -19.80
N ASN A 51 7.50 11.93 -19.41
CA ASN A 51 8.46 13.01 -19.25
C ASN A 51 8.71 13.78 -20.55
N GLU A 52 8.77 13.08 -21.70
CA GLU A 52 8.88 13.74 -23.00
C GLU A 52 7.57 14.40 -23.44
N SER A 53 6.43 13.76 -23.18
CA SER A 53 5.10 14.28 -23.53
C SER A 53 4.79 15.60 -22.82
N LEU A 54 5.23 15.72 -21.56
CA LEU A 54 5.06 16.93 -20.75
C LEU A 54 5.84 18.14 -21.29
N LYS A 55 6.81 17.94 -22.20
CA LYS A 55 7.56 19.02 -22.87
C LYS A 55 6.90 19.51 -24.15
N GLU A 56 5.89 18.79 -24.66
CA GLU A 56 5.25 19.12 -25.93
C GLU A 56 4.37 20.37 -25.84
N GLU A 57 4.45 21.23 -26.86
CA GLU A 57 3.54 22.35 -26.97
C GLU A 57 2.10 21.86 -27.15
N GLY A 58 1.24 22.18 -26.19
CA GLY A 58 -0.17 21.80 -26.19
C GLY A 58 -0.48 20.51 -25.43
N ASN A 59 0.49 19.85 -24.80
CA ASN A 59 0.21 19.02 -23.63
C ASN A 59 -0.18 19.94 -22.46
N LEU A 60 -1.43 19.86 -22.00
CA LEU A 60 -1.91 20.69 -20.90
C LEU A 60 -1.69 20.00 -19.56
N GLU A 61 -1.91 18.69 -19.52
CA GLU A 61 -1.61 17.85 -18.37
C GLU A 61 -1.47 16.39 -18.80
N MET A 62 -0.60 15.66 -18.13
CA MET A 62 -0.50 14.22 -18.28
C MET A 62 0.02 13.64 -16.97
N LYS A 63 -0.57 12.54 -16.53
CA LYS A 63 -0.21 11.84 -15.30
C LYS A 63 -0.34 10.35 -15.50
N LEU A 64 0.59 9.61 -14.92
CA LEU A 64 0.59 8.15 -14.87
C LEU A 64 0.23 7.72 -13.45
N TYR A 65 -0.60 6.69 -13.35
CA TYR A 65 -1.13 6.15 -12.10
C TYR A 65 -0.95 4.65 -12.04
N ALA A 66 -0.56 4.14 -10.87
CA ALA A 66 -0.60 2.72 -10.54
C ALA A 66 -1.83 2.41 -9.68
N ASN A 67 -2.61 1.40 -10.08
CA ASN A 67 -3.74 0.93 -9.30
C ASN A 67 -3.23 0.26 -8.00
N ASP A 68 -3.79 0.67 -6.86
CA ASP A 68 -3.36 0.23 -5.53
C ASP A 68 -3.78 -1.19 -5.16
N ASN A 69 -4.76 -1.73 -5.88
CA ASN A 69 -5.28 -3.08 -5.70
C ASN A 69 -4.83 -4.04 -6.81
N ASN A 70 -4.34 -3.51 -7.93
CA ASN A 70 -3.79 -4.30 -9.03
C ASN A 70 -2.49 -3.66 -9.54
N PRO A 71 -1.30 -4.17 -9.14
CA PRO A 71 -0.03 -3.56 -9.52
C PRO A 71 0.24 -3.65 -11.04
N TYR A 72 -0.50 -4.49 -11.76
CA TYR A 72 -0.36 -4.71 -13.19
C TYR A 72 -1.28 -3.81 -14.02
N GLU A 73 -2.10 -2.99 -13.36
CA GLU A 73 -2.94 -2.00 -14.02
C GLU A 73 -2.36 -0.59 -13.84
N LEU A 74 -2.15 0.09 -14.96
CA LEU A 74 -1.66 1.46 -15.01
C LEU A 74 -2.66 2.32 -15.77
N SER A 75 -2.89 3.54 -15.31
CA SER A 75 -3.77 4.49 -15.99
C SER A 75 -3.05 5.78 -16.32
N VAL A 76 -3.26 6.28 -17.53
CA VAL A 76 -2.74 7.56 -18.00
C VAL A 76 -3.91 8.52 -18.18
N TYR A 77 -3.94 9.55 -17.35
CA TYR A 77 -4.79 10.72 -17.59
C TYR A 77 -4.01 11.68 -18.50
N SER A 78 -4.66 12.23 -19.52
CA SER A 78 -4.04 13.27 -20.36
C SER A 78 -5.07 14.28 -20.86
N LYS A 79 -4.67 15.55 -20.88
CA LYS A 79 -5.41 16.68 -21.42
C LYS A 79 -4.55 17.41 -22.45
N TRP A 80 -5.06 17.56 -23.66
CA TRP A 80 -4.37 18.16 -24.79
C TRP A 80 -5.13 19.38 -25.29
N LYS A 81 -4.40 20.36 -25.84
CA LYS A 81 -4.94 21.62 -26.38
C LYS A 81 -5.99 21.37 -27.46
N ASN A 82 -5.75 20.40 -28.34
CA ASN A 82 -6.70 19.95 -29.35
C ASN A 82 -6.32 18.61 -29.99
N ASN A 83 -7.21 18.13 -30.89
CA ASN A 83 -7.03 16.87 -31.61
C ASN A 83 -5.79 16.86 -32.50
N GLU A 84 -5.47 17.97 -33.17
CA GLU A 84 -4.30 18.06 -34.04
C GLU A 84 -3.00 17.80 -33.27
N VAL A 85 -2.84 18.45 -32.11
CA VAL A 85 -1.69 18.23 -31.22
C VAL A 85 -1.66 16.79 -30.70
N TYR A 86 -2.80 16.24 -30.29
CA TYR A 86 -2.86 14.85 -29.82
C TYR A 86 -2.52 13.84 -30.93
N GLU A 87 -2.97 14.06 -32.15
CA GLU A 87 -2.61 13.21 -33.30
C GLU A 87 -1.11 13.31 -33.61
N LEU A 88 -0.52 14.50 -33.51
CA LEU A 88 0.93 14.70 -33.63
C LEU A 88 1.70 13.93 -32.54
N HIS A 89 1.30 14.05 -31.27
CA HIS A 89 1.91 13.35 -30.13
C HIS A 89 2.06 11.84 -30.39
N LYS A 90 1.02 11.19 -30.94
CA LYS A 90 1.05 9.75 -31.28
C LYS A 90 2.13 9.39 -32.31
N THR A 91 2.61 10.36 -33.10
CA THR A 91 3.63 10.14 -34.13
C THR A 91 5.06 10.40 -33.66
N LEU A 92 5.24 10.98 -32.47
CA LEU A 92 6.55 11.36 -31.95
C LEU A 92 7.36 10.14 -31.50
N PRO A 93 8.71 10.24 -31.46
CA PRO A 93 9.58 9.11 -31.15
C PRO A 93 9.26 8.41 -29.83
N HIS A 94 9.02 9.17 -28.74
CA HIS A 94 8.74 8.63 -27.42
C HIS A 94 7.37 7.90 -27.33
N SER A 95 6.41 8.28 -28.16
CA SER A 95 5.10 7.60 -28.27
C SER A 95 5.20 6.36 -29.14
N LYS A 96 5.89 6.46 -30.29
CA LYS A 96 6.11 5.32 -31.19
C LYS A 96 6.95 4.21 -30.55
N ALA A 97 7.91 4.57 -29.70
CA ALA A 97 8.76 3.62 -28.98
C ALA A 97 7.95 2.66 -28.07
N LEU A 98 6.75 3.05 -27.63
CA LEU A 98 5.88 2.20 -26.83
C LEU A 98 5.21 1.07 -27.64
N GLY A 99 5.09 1.20 -28.96
CA GLY A 99 4.37 0.26 -29.82
C GLY A 99 4.81 -1.21 -29.67
N PRO A 100 6.11 -1.51 -29.87
CA PRO A 100 6.62 -2.88 -29.68
C PRO A 100 6.42 -3.42 -28.26
N LEU A 101 6.48 -2.53 -27.25
CA LEU A 101 6.24 -2.91 -25.87
C LEU A 101 4.77 -3.24 -25.63
N PHE A 102 3.84 -2.47 -26.20
CA PHE A 102 2.40 -2.73 -26.10
C PHE A 102 2.02 -4.10 -26.67
N GLU A 103 2.60 -4.49 -27.81
CA GLU A 103 2.34 -5.78 -28.45
C GLU A 103 2.74 -6.97 -27.57
N LYS A 104 3.90 -6.90 -26.89
CA LYS A 104 4.39 -7.99 -26.06
C LYS A 104 3.84 -7.96 -24.63
N ALA A 105 3.68 -6.77 -24.04
CA ALA A 105 3.48 -6.59 -22.61
C ALA A 105 2.02 -6.50 -22.17
N LEU A 106 1.09 -6.10 -23.05
CA LEU A 106 -0.31 -5.97 -22.65
C LEU A 106 -1.04 -7.31 -22.65
N GLN A 107 -1.95 -7.49 -21.70
CA GLN A 107 -2.85 -8.65 -21.63
C GLN A 107 -4.02 -8.53 -22.63
N GLY A 108 -4.32 -7.31 -23.08
CA GLY A 108 -5.37 -7.01 -24.04
C GLY A 108 -5.27 -5.57 -24.53
N ALA A 109 -6.21 -5.15 -25.38
CA ALA A 109 -6.26 -3.76 -25.85
C ALA A 109 -6.44 -2.80 -24.67
N PRO A 110 -5.71 -1.65 -24.63
CA PRO A 110 -5.94 -0.62 -23.62
C PRO A 110 -7.40 -0.15 -23.63
N LYS A 111 -7.95 0.12 -22.45
CA LYS A 111 -9.27 0.74 -22.30
C LYS A 111 -9.08 2.26 -22.40
N MET A 112 -9.72 2.90 -23.39
CA MET A 112 -9.67 4.35 -23.56
C MET A 112 -11.04 4.96 -23.31
N VAL A 113 -11.10 5.99 -22.49
CA VAL A 113 -12.31 6.76 -22.19
C VAL A 113 -12.06 8.22 -22.55
N ARG A 114 -12.86 8.77 -23.46
CA ARG A 114 -12.85 10.21 -23.80
C ARG A 114 -13.75 10.96 -22.84
N LEU A 115 -13.24 12.06 -22.30
CA LEU A 115 -13.87 12.80 -21.22
C LEU A 115 -14.25 14.20 -21.68
N GLU A 116 -15.48 14.59 -21.43
CA GLU A 116 -16.01 15.93 -21.69
C GLU A 116 -16.31 16.62 -20.35
N ASP A 117 -15.81 17.84 -20.19
CA ASP A 117 -16.06 18.66 -19.01
C ASP A 117 -17.58 18.84 -18.81
N THR A 118 -18.07 18.66 -17.58
CA THR A 118 -19.45 19.00 -17.21
C THR A 118 -19.53 20.47 -16.75
N LYS A 119 -20.24 20.78 -15.66
CA LYS A 119 -20.36 22.14 -15.13
C LYS A 119 -19.06 22.68 -14.54
N PHE A 120 -18.27 21.83 -13.89
CA PHE A 120 -17.04 22.25 -13.22
C PHE A 120 -15.83 21.83 -14.06
N PRO A 121 -15.06 22.78 -14.62
CA PRO A 121 -13.85 22.42 -15.34
C PRO A 121 -12.81 21.82 -14.38
N HIS A 122 -11.94 21.00 -14.96
CA HIS A 122 -10.74 20.47 -14.28
C HIS A 122 -9.92 21.58 -13.63
N ILE A 123 -9.52 21.39 -12.37
CA ILE A 123 -8.57 22.27 -11.69
C ILE A 123 -7.18 21.69 -11.89
N ASP A 124 -6.34 22.39 -12.66
CA ASP A 124 -4.94 22.00 -12.90
C ASP A 124 -4.19 21.80 -11.59
N SER A 125 -3.87 20.54 -11.32
CA SER A 125 -3.24 20.12 -10.07
C SER A 125 -1.85 20.73 -9.87
N LYS A 126 -1.14 21.11 -10.95
CA LYS A 126 0.19 21.74 -10.87
C LYS A 126 0.15 23.15 -10.26
N LYS A 127 -1.02 23.77 -10.18
CA LYS A 127 -1.22 25.09 -9.54
C LYS A 127 -1.51 24.98 -8.04
N LEU A 128 -1.68 23.77 -7.53
CA LEU A 128 -2.03 23.51 -6.14
C LEU A 128 -0.78 23.02 -5.41
N ILE A 129 -0.24 23.84 -4.50
CA ILE A 129 0.83 23.39 -3.61
C ILE A 129 0.22 22.41 -2.61
N SER A 130 0.78 21.22 -2.59
CA SER A 130 0.27 20.08 -1.85
C SER A 130 1.30 19.61 -0.83
N THR A 131 0.93 19.58 0.44
CA THR A 131 1.67 18.93 1.51
C THR A 131 0.84 17.73 1.99
N GLY A 132 1.46 16.55 2.11
CA GLY A 132 0.79 15.29 2.48
C GLY A 132 0.88 14.20 1.40
N ILE A 133 0.29 13.04 1.68
CA ILE A 133 0.24 11.91 0.74
C ILE A 133 -1.00 12.07 -0.16
N GLU A 134 -0.78 12.24 -1.45
CA GLU A 134 -1.88 12.30 -2.43
C GLU A 134 -2.40 10.91 -2.80
N ARG A 135 -3.71 10.83 -2.99
CA ARG A 135 -4.43 9.63 -3.42
C ARG A 135 -5.43 10.00 -4.50
N ALA A 136 -5.22 9.47 -5.70
CA ALA A 136 -6.18 9.59 -6.78
C ALA A 136 -7.27 8.54 -6.63
N VAL A 137 -8.50 8.92 -6.99
CA VAL A 137 -9.66 8.05 -7.01
C VAL A 137 -10.35 8.20 -8.35
N PHE A 138 -10.58 7.08 -9.02
CA PHE A 138 -11.32 7.03 -10.28
C PHE A 138 -12.61 6.23 -10.12
N THR A 139 -13.74 6.80 -10.54
CA THR A 139 -15.03 6.11 -10.50
C THR A 139 -15.70 6.15 -11.87
N PRO A 140 -15.63 5.07 -12.68
CA PRO A 140 -16.47 4.94 -13.85
C PRO A 140 -17.93 4.76 -13.44
N ILE A 141 -18.85 5.41 -14.14
CA ILE A 141 -20.28 5.40 -13.85
C ILE A 141 -21.04 5.12 -15.13
N ILE A 142 -21.73 3.99 -15.20
CA ILE A 142 -22.65 3.66 -16.31
C ILE A 142 -24.05 3.51 -15.74
N ILE A 143 -25.02 4.23 -16.29
CA ILE A 143 -26.38 4.33 -15.77
C ILE A 143 -27.42 4.00 -16.83
N LYS A 144 -28.68 3.87 -16.39
CA LYS A 144 -29.85 3.88 -17.27
C LYS A 144 -30.06 5.32 -17.77
N GLU A 145 -30.45 5.47 -19.04
CA GLU A 145 -30.55 6.79 -19.69
C GLU A 145 -31.52 7.75 -18.98
N ASP A 146 -32.62 7.24 -18.41
CA ASP A 146 -33.63 8.01 -17.69
C ASP A 146 -33.11 8.63 -16.36
N TYR A 147 -31.95 8.19 -15.87
CA TYR A 147 -31.31 8.75 -14.68
C TYR A 147 -30.33 9.89 -15.00
N ARG A 148 -30.05 10.16 -16.28
CA ARG A 148 -28.99 11.10 -16.72
C ARG A 148 -29.03 12.44 -15.98
N ASP A 149 -30.15 13.15 -16.05
CA ASP A 149 -30.26 14.49 -15.49
C ASP A 149 -30.20 14.48 -13.96
N ARG A 150 -30.75 13.44 -13.32
CA ARG A 150 -30.68 13.25 -11.87
C ARG A 150 -29.24 13.03 -11.42
N VAL A 151 -28.48 12.21 -12.15
CA VAL A 151 -27.08 11.90 -11.86
C VAL A 151 -26.22 13.14 -12.08
N ILE A 152 -26.36 13.84 -13.20
CA ILE A 152 -25.63 15.09 -13.45
C ILE A 152 -25.86 16.09 -12.31
N LYS A 153 -27.13 16.39 -12.01
CA LYS A 153 -27.47 17.35 -10.96
C LYS A 153 -26.89 16.96 -9.59
N GLN A 154 -26.94 15.68 -9.25
CA GLN A 154 -26.44 15.19 -7.96
C GLN A 154 -24.90 15.17 -7.90
N PHE A 155 -24.21 14.80 -8.98
CA PHE A 155 -22.75 14.77 -9.02
C PHE A 155 -22.12 16.16 -9.17
N GLU A 156 -22.82 17.11 -9.79
CA GLU A 156 -22.43 18.53 -9.72
C GLU A 156 -22.55 19.06 -8.28
N TYR A 157 -23.65 18.76 -7.59
CA TYR A 157 -23.78 19.09 -6.17
C TYR A 157 -22.70 18.42 -5.33
N TYR A 158 -22.38 17.15 -5.61
CA TYR A 158 -21.28 16.43 -4.97
C TYR A 158 -19.97 17.19 -5.20
N ALA A 159 -19.56 17.41 -6.45
CA ALA A 159 -18.32 18.09 -6.79
C ALA A 159 -18.15 19.43 -6.07
N GLU A 160 -19.22 20.23 -6.00
CA GLU A 160 -19.21 21.53 -5.30
C GLU A 160 -18.91 21.41 -3.80
N ASN A 161 -19.44 20.36 -3.14
CA ASN A 161 -19.22 20.15 -1.71
C ASN A 161 -17.89 19.43 -1.44
N ALA A 162 -17.51 18.45 -2.26
CA ALA A 162 -16.22 17.77 -2.16
C ALA A 162 -15.06 18.76 -2.29
N ARG A 163 -15.13 19.72 -3.22
CA ARG A 163 -14.11 20.79 -3.38
C ARG A 163 -13.99 21.73 -2.18
N LYS A 164 -14.96 21.74 -1.25
CA LYS A 164 -14.91 22.51 0.01
C LYS A 164 -14.40 21.67 1.19
N GLN A 165 -14.33 20.35 1.03
CA GLN A 165 -13.89 19.43 2.07
C GLN A 165 -12.39 19.57 2.28
N GLU A 166 -11.98 19.61 3.55
CA GLU A 166 -10.56 19.57 3.90
C GLU A 166 -9.89 18.33 3.30
N GLY A 167 -8.71 18.53 2.72
CA GLY A 167 -7.95 17.48 2.05
C GLY A 167 -8.33 17.26 0.58
N ASN A 168 -9.45 17.76 0.06
CA ASN A 168 -9.71 17.68 -1.38
C ASN A 168 -8.71 18.57 -2.16
N ILE A 169 -8.05 18.00 -3.16
CA ILE A 169 -7.20 18.75 -4.10
C ILE A 169 -8.06 19.19 -5.29
N PHE A 170 -8.76 18.24 -5.88
CA PHE A 170 -9.82 18.50 -6.85
C PHE A 170 -10.83 17.35 -6.86
N PHE A 171 -11.97 17.64 -7.48
CA PHE A 171 -13.01 16.67 -7.82
C PHE A 171 -13.54 17.05 -9.18
N ASP A 172 -13.39 16.16 -10.15
CA ASP A 172 -13.84 16.35 -11.51
C ASP A 172 -14.86 15.29 -11.90
N PHE A 173 -15.94 15.77 -12.50
CA PHE A 173 -17.02 14.97 -12.99
C PHE A 173 -17.15 15.20 -14.49
N TYR A 174 -16.93 14.14 -15.27
CA TYR A 174 -16.92 14.17 -16.72
C TYR A 174 -18.11 13.39 -17.28
N ALA A 175 -18.65 13.86 -18.41
CA ALA A 175 -19.40 12.99 -19.30
C ALA A 175 -18.42 12.17 -20.15
N VAL A 176 -18.78 10.93 -20.46
CA VAL A 176 -18.00 10.12 -21.42
C VAL A 176 -18.50 10.43 -22.82
N ALA A 177 -17.58 10.83 -23.71
CA ALA A 177 -17.91 11.22 -25.07
C ALA A 177 -18.61 10.09 -25.85
N ASP A 178 -19.41 10.46 -26.85
CA ASP A 178 -20.16 9.53 -27.72
C ASP A 178 -21.13 8.60 -26.99
N THR A 179 -21.47 8.90 -25.72
CA THR A 179 -22.46 8.17 -24.92
C THR A 179 -23.39 9.11 -24.17
N ASN A 180 -24.63 8.70 -23.93
CA ASN A 180 -25.57 9.46 -23.10
C ASN A 180 -25.67 8.95 -21.66
N ASN A 181 -25.05 7.81 -21.35
CA ASN A 181 -25.32 7.10 -20.11
C ASN A 181 -24.05 6.74 -19.33
N ALA A 182 -22.89 7.26 -19.73
CA ALA A 182 -21.64 7.05 -19.01
C ALA A 182 -21.02 8.38 -18.54
N PHE A 183 -20.43 8.32 -17.35
CA PHE A 183 -19.73 9.39 -16.69
C PHE A 183 -18.45 8.86 -16.04
N TYR A 184 -17.57 9.77 -15.67
CA TYR A 184 -16.31 9.44 -15.02
C TYR A 184 -16.03 10.46 -13.93
N VAL A 185 -15.70 9.99 -12.73
CA VAL A 185 -15.21 10.83 -11.65
C VAL A 185 -13.71 10.64 -11.51
N TYR A 186 -12.99 11.75 -11.38
CA TYR A 186 -11.58 11.79 -11.04
C TYR A 186 -11.39 12.73 -9.85
N GLU A 187 -10.98 12.18 -8.72
CA GLU A 187 -10.75 12.91 -7.49
C GLU A 187 -9.29 12.75 -7.06
N ASN A 188 -8.76 13.74 -6.35
CA ASN A 188 -7.49 13.60 -5.67
C ASN A 188 -7.58 14.21 -4.27
N TRP A 189 -7.10 13.45 -3.29
CA TRP A 189 -7.23 13.73 -1.87
C TRP A 189 -5.87 13.68 -1.18
N LYS A 190 -5.62 14.63 -0.28
CA LYS A 190 -4.52 14.59 0.68
C LYS A 190 -4.91 13.73 1.87
N ASN A 191 -3.97 12.88 2.29
CA ASN A 191 -4.13 11.97 3.43
C ASN A 191 -5.44 11.18 3.32
N GLY A 192 -5.75 10.73 2.09
CA GLY A 192 -7.02 10.11 1.74
C GLY A 192 -7.40 8.99 2.71
N ASP A 193 -6.45 8.13 3.08
CA ASP A 193 -6.66 7.00 4.00
C ASP A 193 -7.12 7.42 5.41
N GLU A 194 -6.74 8.63 5.88
CA GLU A 194 -7.14 9.14 7.20
C GLU A 194 -8.54 9.76 7.18
N ILE A 195 -8.92 10.37 6.06
CA ILE A 195 -10.19 11.09 5.94
C ILE A 195 -11.28 10.27 5.27
N TRP A 196 -10.94 9.13 4.66
CA TRP A 196 -11.84 8.38 3.78
C TRP A 196 -13.15 8.00 4.45
N ASP A 197 -13.10 7.40 5.65
CA ASP A 197 -14.30 6.98 6.37
C ASP A 197 -15.22 8.16 6.71
N THR A 198 -14.63 9.29 7.11
CA THR A 198 -15.38 10.52 7.41
C THR A 198 -15.94 11.15 6.14
N TYR A 199 -15.20 11.07 5.04
CA TYR A 199 -15.58 11.59 3.73
C TYR A 199 -16.75 10.78 3.13
N VAL A 200 -16.66 9.45 3.10
CA VAL A 200 -17.72 8.61 2.53
C VAL A 200 -19.01 8.63 3.35
N ALA A 201 -18.93 9.01 4.63
CA ALA A 201 -20.09 9.23 5.49
C ALA A 201 -20.82 10.55 5.22
N GLN A 202 -20.26 11.47 4.42
CA GLN A 202 -20.88 12.77 4.18
C GLN A 202 -22.24 12.65 3.47
N PRO A 203 -23.21 13.53 3.76
CA PRO A 203 -24.56 13.46 3.19
C PRO A 203 -24.59 13.49 1.66
N TYR A 204 -23.69 14.25 1.03
CA TYR A 204 -23.62 14.34 -0.44
C TYR A 204 -23.03 13.07 -1.07
N VAL A 205 -22.16 12.32 -0.38
CA VAL A 205 -21.63 11.03 -0.85
C VAL A 205 -22.69 9.95 -0.70
N THR A 206 -23.27 9.82 0.49
CA THR A 206 -24.31 8.80 0.79
C THR A 206 -25.53 8.95 -0.12
N LYS A 207 -25.98 10.18 -0.37
CA LYS A 207 -27.07 10.46 -1.33
C LYS A 207 -26.70 10.08 -2.77
N SER A 208 -25.45 10.32 -3.18
CA SER A 208 -24.97 9.94 -4.51
C SER A 208 -24.86 8.42 -4.67
N LYS A 209 -24.37 7.72 -3.65
CA LYS A 209 -24.32 6.24 -3.60
C LYS A 209 -25.72 5.66 -3.77
N LYS A 210 -26.70 6.11 -2.98
CA LYS A 210 -28.09 5.66 -3.09
C LYS A 210 -28.68 5.92 -4.49
N LEU A 211 -28.37 7.07 -5.10
CA LEU A 211 -28.80 7.35 -6.46
C LEU A 211 -28.16 6.38 -7.47
N LEU A 212 -26.87 6.07 -7.31
CA LEU A 212 -26.18 5.11 -8.18
C LEU A 212 -26.69 3.68 -8.01
N ASP A 213 -27.08 3.28 -6.79
CA ASP A 213 -27.71 1.98 -6.53
C ASP A 213 -29.01 1.81 -7.34
N GLU A 214 -29.77 2.91 -7.54
CA GLU A 214 -30.95 2.92 -8.40
C GLU A 214 -30.62 3.03 -9.89
N ALA A 215 -29.56 3.77 -10.24
CA ALA A 215 -29.29 4.23 -11.61
C ALA A 215 -28.44 3.27 -12.43
N ARG A 216 -27.51 2.52 -11.82
CA ARG A 216 -26.48 1.76 -12.54
C ARG A 216 -27.04 0.61 -13.38
N VAL A 217 -26.49 0.41 -14.58
CA VAL A 217 -26.79 -0.74 -15.45
C VAL A 217 -25.73 -1.81 -15.21
N ASN A 218 -26.13 -2.97 -14.69
CA ASN A 218 -25.27 -4.10 -14.33
C ASN A 218 -24.13 -3.69 -13.40
N ILE A 219 -24.27 -4.01 -12.11
CA ILE A 219 -23.17 -3.91 -11.14
C ILE A 219 -22.12 -4.96 -11.53
N ARG A 220 -21.29 -4.65 -12.53
CA ARG A 220 -20.14 -5.46 -12.87
C ARG A 220 -19.00 -5.11 -11.93
N GLU A 221 -18.23 -6.12 -11.55
CA GLU A 221 -17.00 -6.03 -10.74
C GLU A 221 -15.93 -5.12 -11.39
N ASP A 222 -16.07 -4.72 -12.67
CA ASP A 222 -15.15 -3.81 -13.36
C ASP A 222 -15.53 -2.32 -13.28
N LEU A 223 -16.57 -1.96 -12.51
CA LEU A 223 -17.02 -0.58 -12.24
C LEU A 223 -16.65 -0.09 -10.83
N GLU A 224 -15.60 -0.69 -10.24
CA GLU A 224 -15.11 -0.35 -8.90
C GLU A 224 -14.50 1.05 -8.83
N VAL A 225 -14.61 1.64 -7.64
CA VAL A 225 -13.84 2.83 -7.26
C VAL A 225 -12.37 2.42 -7.23
N VAL A 226 -11.58 2.94 -8.16
CA VAL A 226 -10.16 2.63 -8.27
C VAL A 226 -9.37 3.65 -7.46
N PHE A 227 -8.73 3.18 -6.41
CA PHE A 227 -7.68 3.93 -5.73
C PHE A 227 -6.38 3.78 -6.53
N ALA A 228 -5.73 4.91 -6.79
CA ALA A 228 -4.47 4.92 -7.49
C ALA A 228 -3.46 5.88 -6.87
N THR A 229 -2.20 5.51 -7.02
CA THR A 229 -1.05 6.34 -6.63
C THR A 229 -0.39 6.89 -7.89
N GLU A 230 -0.10 8.19 -7.91
CA GLU A 230 0.67 8.80 -9.01
C GLU A 230 2.04 8.12 -9.12
N TYR A 231 2.40 7.71 -10.34
CA TYR A 231 3.61 6.97 -10.65
C TYR A 231 4.45 7.79 -11.62
N ASP A 232 5.38 8.57 -11.05
CA ASP A 232 6.26 9.49 -11.76
C ASP A 232 7.73 9.02 -11.69
N GLU A 233 8.64 9.85 -12.22
CA GLU A 233 10.08 9.60 -12.15
C GLU A 233 10.59 9.48 -10.70
N ASN A 234 10.03 10.26 -9.77
CA ASN A 234 10.39 10.16 -8.35
C ASN A 234 10.05 8.79 -7.77
N THR A 235 8.86 8.28 -8.09
CA THR A 235 8.35 6.98 -7.66
C THR A 235 9.14 5.83 -8.31
N LEU A 236 9.44 5.95 -9.60
CA LEU A 236 10.24 4.99 -10.34
C LEU A 236 11.66 4.86 -9.73
N ASN A 237 12.28 6.01 -9.47
CA ASN A 237 13.64 6.11 -8.94
C ASN A 237 13.72 6.06 -7.41
N GLU A 238 12.60 5.84 -6.71
CA GLU A 238 12.57 5.75 -5.24
C GLU A 238 13.26 4.48 -4.74
N LYS A 239 14.59 4.48 -4.68
CA LYS A 239 15.38 3.32 -4.24
C LYS A 239 16.03 3.54 -2.88
N TYR A 240 16.26 2.47 -2.13
CA TYR A 240 16.80 2.51 -0.78
C TYR A 240 18.02 1.59 -0.59
N SER A 241 18.86 1.95 0.37
CA SER A 241 19.90 1.11 0.97
C SER A 241 19.97 1.33 2.47
N LEU A 242 20.70 0.45 3.15
CA LEU A 242 21.03 0.57 4.56
C LEU A 242 22.50 0.96 4.74
N GLU A 243 22.74 1.99 5.55
CA GLU A 243 24.07 2.34 6.04
C GLU A 243 24.18 1.97 7.51
N LYS A 244 25.12 1.10 7.87
CA LYS A 244 25.31 0.63 9.25
C LYS A 244 25.72 1.81 10.15
N LEU A 245 24.97 2.02 11.23
CA LEU A 245 25.28 3.02 12.25
C LEU A 245 26.09 2.39 13.39
N TRP A 246 25.59 1.29 13.93
CA TRP A 246 26.22 0.57 15.04
C TRP A 246 25.76 -0.89 15.09
N GLU A 247 26.47 -1.71 15.85
CA GLU A 247 26.13 -3.10 16.18
C GLU A 247 26.57 -3.41 17.60
N VAL A 248 25.79 -4.24 18.27
CA VAL A 248 26.06 -4.77 19.60
C VAL A 248 26.04 -6.29 19.50
N GLU A 249 27.17 -6.91 19.79
CA GLU A 249 27.35 -8.36 19.84
C GLU A 249 26.91 -8.91 21.22
N ASP A 250 26.92 -10.24 21.35
CA ASP A 250 26.60 -10.98 22.57
C ASP A 250 25.19 -10.72 23.16
N VAL A 251 24.27 -10.21 22.35
CA VAL A 251 22.84 -10.15 22.73
C VAL A 251 22.26 -11.51 22.41
N ILE A 252 21.96 -12.32 23.43
CA ILE A 252 21.57 -13.72 23.23
C ILE A 252 20.18 -13.81 22.61
N MET A 253 20.06 -14.37 21.40
CA MET A 253 18.79 -14.60 20.71
C MET A 253 17.80 -13.42 20.78
N PRO A 254 18.16 -12.24 20.24
CA PRO A 254 17.27 -11.10 20.18
C PRO A 254 16.24 -11.37 19.10
N GLU A 255 14.96 -11.26 19.43
CA GLU A 255 13.89 -11.64 18.50
C GLU A 255 13.19 -10.44 17.86
N SER A 256 12.93 -9.40 18.64
CA SER A 256 12.23 -8.22 18.14
C SER A 256 12.74 -6.95 18.80
N ILE A 257 12.73 -5.83 18.06
CA ILE A 257 13.13 -4.52 18.58
C ILE A 257 11.96 -3.54 18.45
N LEU A 258 11.54 -2.95 19.58
CA LEU A 258 10.53 -1.90 19.59
C LEU A 258 11.22 -0.53 19.78
N SER A 259 11.02 0.37 18.82
CA SER A 259 11.36 1.79 18.95
C SER A 259 10.08 2.59 19.15
N ILE A 260 10.08 3.50 20.13
CA ILE A 260 8.94 4.37 20.42
C ILE A 260 9.30 5.81 19.99
N PRO A 261 8.44 6.50 19.22
CA PRO A 261 8.67 7.90 18.84
C PRO A 261 8.85 8.79 20.08
N ASN A 262 9.81 9.71 20.04
CA ASN A 262 10.16 10.63 21.14
C ASN A 262 10.65 9.95 22.45
N HIS A 263 11.04 8.67 22.41
CA HIS A 263 11.76 8.03 23.52
C HIS A 263 13.24 7.84 23.15
N ASP A 264 14.12 7.85 24.16
CA ASP A 264 15.57 7.70 23.98
C ASP A 264 16.02 6.24 23.80
N PHE A 265 15.12 5.30 24.04
CA PHE A 265 15.42 3.87 24.15
C PHE A 265 14.77 3.04 23.06
N VAL A 266 15.39 1.90 22.79
CA VAL A 266 14.78 0.74 22.13
C VAL A 266 14.66 -0.41 23.12
N TYR A 267 13.63 -1.24 22.93
CA TYR A 267 13.31 -2.37 23.79
C TYR A 267 13.44 -3.67 23.01
N VAL A 268 14.33 -4.55 23.45
CA VAL A 268 14.70 -5.78 22.74
C VAL A 268 14.11 -6.98 23.47
N SER A 269 13.37 -7.83 22.74
CA SER A 269 12.93 -9.12 23.26
C SER A 269 14.12 -10.09 23.19
N VAL A 270 14.49 -10.69 24.31
CA VAL A 270 15.58 -11.66 24.40
C VAL A 270 15.00 -13.01 24.80
N ILE A 271 15.07 -13.99 23.90
CA ILE A 271 14.53 -15.35 24.13
C ILE A 271 15.38 -16.15 25.13
N ASN A 272 16.70 -15.90 25.17
CA ASN A 272 17.62 -16.56 26.11
C ASN A 272 17.64 -18.11 25.99
N THR A 273 17.93 -18.61 24.78
CA THR A 273 18.17 -20.03 24.46
C THR A 273 17.03 -21.03 24.70
N TYR A 274 15.79 -20.57 24.95
CA TYR A 274 14.59 -21.39 25.27
C TYR A 274 14.69 -22.28 26.52
N GLU A 275 15.90 -22.58 27.00
CA GLU A 275 16.19 -23.33 28.22
C GLU A 275 16.13 -22.46 29.48
N LYS A 276 16.29 -21.13 29.32
CA LYS A 276 16.24 -20.16 30.40
C LYS A 276 15.11 -19.16 30.13
N PRO A 277 14.50 -18.57 31.16
CA PRO A 277 13.53 -17.51 30.98
C PRO A 277 14.15 -16.34 30.20
N GLY A 278 13.41 -15.85 29.21
CA GLY A 278 13.70 -14.64 28.49
C GLY A 278 13.51 -13.38 29.33
N TYR A 279 13.70 -12.23 28.69
CA TYR A 279 13.55 -10.91 29.29
C TYR A 279 13.46 -9.83 28.22
N ILE A 280 13.11 -8.62 28.65
CA ILE A 280 13.25 -7.42 27.81
C ILE A 280 14.53 -6.70 28.22
N SER A 281 15.39 -6.43 27.24
CA SER A 281 16.53 -5.52 27.38
C SER A 281 16.18 -4.12 26.93
N ARG A 282 16.85 -3.12 27.51
CA ARG A 282 16.72 -1.72 27.13
C ARG A 282 18.09 -1.15 26.74
N TYR A 283 18.13 -0.57 25.55
CA TYR A 283 19.30 0.10 24.99
C TYR A 283 18.94 1.53 24.63
N HIS A 284 19.89 2.44 24.73
CA HIS A 284 19.78 3.74 24.09
C HIS A 284 19.74 3.56 22.56
N LYS A 285 19.09 4.48 21.84
CA LYS A 285 19.01 4.46 20.36
C LYS A 285 20.38 4.50 19.65
N ASN A 286 21.45 4.83 20.36
CA ASN A 286 22.84 4.81 19.89
C ASN A 286 23.55 3.45 20.08
N GLY A 287 22.86 2.43 20.62
CA GLY A 287 23.41 1.08 20.85
C GLY A 287 24.03 0.88 22.23
N GLU A 288 24.11 1.89 23.09
CA GLU A 288 24.60 1.75 24.45
C GLU A 288 23.59 0.97 25.31
N LEU A 289 24.08 -0.03 26.04
CA LEU A 289 23.26 -0.81 26.97
C LEU A 289 22.89 0.04 28.18
N ASP A 290 21.59 0.27 28.39
CA ASP A 290 21.08 0.88 29.62
C ASP A 290 20.81 -0.20 30.69
N LYS A 291 20.07 -1.25 30.32
CA LYS A 291 19.73 -2.33 31.23
C LYS A 291 19.49 -3.64 30.49
N GLU A 292 20.35 -4.63 30.76
CA GLU A 292 20.28 -5.96 30.12
C GLU A 292 18.95 -6.65 30.45
N LYS A 293 18.61 -6.76 31.73
CA LYS A 293 17.33 -7.31 32.18
C LYS A 293 16.47 -6.17 32.71
N TRP A 294 15.88 -5.41 31.79
CA TRP A 294 15.00 -4.30 32.12
C TRP A 294 13.68 -4.81 32.71
N VAL A 295 13.09 -5.85 32.12
CA VAL A 295 11.95 -6.58 32.68
C VAL A 295 12.20 -8.08 32.59
N GLU A 296 12.03 -8.76 33.72
CA GLU A 296 12.10 -10.23 33.87
C GLU A 296 10.70 -10.81 34.16
N GLY A 297 10.61 -12.15 34.27
CA GLY A 297 9.35 -12.86 34.53
C GLY A 297 8.53 -13.15 33.27
N ILE A 298 9.22 -13.27 32.14
CA ILE A 298 8.68 -13.58 30.81
C ILE A 298 9.48 -14.78 30.29
N ASP A 299 8.83 -15.78 29.71
CA ASP A 299 9.52 -17.02 29.34
C ASP A 299 10.12 -16.93 27.93
N VAL A 300 9.34 -16.58 26.91
CA VAL A 300 9.78 -16.50 25.51
C VAL A 300 9.21 -15.21 24.89
N PRO A 301 9.79 -14.03 25.18
CA PRO A 301 9.31 -12.79 24.61
C PRO A 301 9.54 -12.75 23.09
N THR A 302 8.48 -12.53 22.33
CA THR A 302 8.53 -12.37 20.86
C THR A 302 8.12 -10.95 20.48
N GLY A 303 7.08 -10.74 19.66
CA GLY A 303 6.70 -9.41 19.18
C GLY A 303 6.16 -8.48 20.26
N LYS A 304 6.20 -7.17 19.97
CA LYS A 304 5.87 -6.13 20.95
C LYS A 304 5.17 -4.93 20.32
N ALA A 305 4.24 -4.34 21.07
CA ALA A 305 3.58 -3.09 20.69
C ALA A 305 3.55 -2.10 21.85
N PHE A 306 3.60 -0.80 21.51
CA PHE A 306 3.42 0.28 22.48
C PHE A 306 2.01 0.87 22.37
N TYR A 307 1.34 1.06 23.50
CA TYR A 307 0.09 1.79 23.57
C TYR A 307 -0.07 2.47 24.94
N ASN A 308 -0.34 3.79 24.92
CA ASN A 308 -0.69 4.60 26.09
C ASN A 308 0.23 4.39 27.32
N GLY A 309 1.55 4.51 27.13
CA GLY A 309 2.53 4.37 28.22
C GLY A 309 2.81 2.92 28.63
N LYS A 310 2.32 1.93 27.86
CA LYS A 310 2.52 0.50 28.16
C LYS A 310 3.10 -0.23 26.97
N ILE A 311 3.97 -1.20 27.26
CA ILE A 311 4.49 -2.15 26.27
C ILE A 311 3.78 -3.48 26.46
N TYR A 312 3.17 -3.97 25.38
CA TYR A 312 2.52 -5.27 25.31
C TYR A 312 3.52 -6.24 24.69
N VAL A 313 3.89 -7.27 25.43
CA VAL A 313 4.88 -8.27 25.02
C VAL A 313 4.18 -9.61 24.86
N VAL A 314 4.28 -10.20 23.68
CA VAL A 314 3.81 -11.56 23.44
C VAL A 314 4.76 -12.56 24.08
N ASP A 315 4.20 -13.54 24.79
CA ASP A 315 4.93 -14.66 25.40
C ASP A 315 4.08 -15.93 25.22
N GLN A 316 4.38 -16.71 24.19
CA GLN A 316 3.70 -17.98 23.86
C GLN A 316 2.16 -17.87 23.74
N SER A 317 1.42 -18.15 24.81
CA SER A 317 -0.06 -18.12 24.84
C SER A 317 -0.62 -16.97 25.68
N GLN A 318 0.20 -15.98 26.01
CA GLN A 318 -0.18 -14.84 26.82
C GLN A 318 0.47 -13.54 26.32
N VAL A 319 -0.06 -12.42 26.79
CA VAL A 319 0.50 -11.08 26.58
C VAL A 319 0.72 -10.42 27.93
N HIS A 320 1.96 -9.99 28.18
CA HIS A 320 2.32 -9.20 29.35
C HIS A 320 2.16 -7.72 29.03
N VAL A 321 1.49 -6.98 29.92
CA VAL A 321 1.37 -5.53 29.85
C VAL A 321 2.35 -4.94 30.85
N ILE A 322 3.38 -4.29 30.32
CA ILE A 322 4.44 -3.65 31.07
C ILE A 322 4.16 -2.16 31.13
N ASP A 323 4.15 -1.62 32.34
CA ASP A 323 4.10 -0.18 32.56
C ASP A 323 5.53 0.39 32.53
N ILE A 324 5.79 1.34 31.61
CA ILE A 324 7.16 1.79 31.36
C ILE A 324 7.72 2.68 32.47
N GLU A 325 6.84 3.36 33.23
CA GLU A 325 7.24 4.25 34.32
C GLU A 325 7.63 3.45 35.56
N THR A 326 6.81 2.45 35.90
CA THR A 326 7.04 1.60 37.07
C THR A 326 7.96 0.41 36.80
N VAL A 327 8.21 0.10 35.51
CA VAL A 327 9.03 -1.04 35.05
C VAL A 327 8.50 -2.35 35.65
N LYS A 328 7.17 -2.55 35.57
CA LYS A 328 6.49 -3.73 36.11
C LYS A 328 5.51 -4.32 35.11
N ILE A 329 5.42 -5.64 35.12
CA ILE A 329 4.29 -6.35 34.53
C ILE A 329 3.06 -6.04 35.40
N VAL A 330 2.20 -5.17 34.90
CA VAL A 330 0.96 -4.77 35.61
C VAL A 330 -0.20 -5.70 35.28
N LYS A 331 -0.09 -6.48 34.21
CA LYS A 331 -1.11 -7.44 33.80
C LYS A 331 -0.54 -8.54 32.92
N THR A 332 -1.15 -9.72 32.97
CA THR A 332 -0.95 -10.80 32.01
C THR A 332 -2.31 -11.24 31.49
N VAL A 333 -2.53 -11.15 30.18
CA VAL A 333 -3.75 -11.59 29.52
C VAL A 333 -3.47 -12.92 28.82
N ARG A 334 -4.21 -13.97 29.17
CA ARG A 334 -4.03 -15.31 28.59
C ARG A 334 -4.95 -15.52 27.38
N SER A 335 -4.50 -16.37 26.48
CA SER A 335 -5.21 -16.80 25.27
C SER A 335 -5.31 -18.32 25.21
N GLU A 336 -6.26 -18.82 24.42
CA GLU A 336 -6.33 -20.22 23.99
C GLU A 336 -5.45 -20.50 22.76
N ALA A 337 -4.76 -19.48 22.24
CA ALA A 337 -3.83 -19.58 21.13
C ALA A 337 -2.68 -20.53 21.44
N LYS A 338 -2.13 -21.16 20.39
CA LYS A 338 -1.06 -22.16 20.55
C LYS A 338 0.32 -21.51 20.54
N THR A 339 0.54 -20.58 19.63
CA THR A 339 1.85 -20.01 19.31
C THR A 339 1.69 -18.54 18.91
N LEU A 340 1.27 -17.67 19.84
CA LEU A 340 1.25 -16.23 19.53
C LEU A 340 2.66 -15.77 19.20
N ASN A 341 2.81 -14.91 18.20
CA ASN A 341 4.13 -14.41 17.79
C ASN A 341 4.23 -12.89 17.82
N ASP A 342 3.66 -12.20 16.83
CA ASP A 342 3.78 -10.75 16.73
C ASP A 342 2.46 -10.05 17.06
N ILE A 343 2.55 -8.79 17.53
CA ILE A 343 1.43 -7.94 17.93
C ILE A 343 1.57 -6.53 17.38
N THR A 344 0.46 -6.00 16.86
CA THR A 344 0.30 -4.58 16.53
C THR A 344 -0.92 -4.02 17.25
N ILE A 345 -0.89 -2.76 17.69
CA ILE A 345 -1.99 -2.10 18.41
C ILE A 345 -2.42 -0.83 17.68
N GLY A 346 -3.72 -0.72 17.42
CA GLY A 346 -4.33 0.43 16.78
C GLY A 346 -4.45 1.64 17.69
N LYS A 347 -4.74 2.81 17.11
CA LYS A 347 -4.97 4.05 17.87
C LYS A 347 -6.15 3.94 18.85
N ASP A 348 -7.09 3.04 18.57
CA ASP A 348 -8.25 2.71 19.40
C ASP A 348 -7.93 1.74 20.56
N GLY A 349 -6.68 1.28 20.67
CA GLY A 349 -6.22 0.35 21.70
C GLY A 349 -6.53 -1.11 21.41
N VAL A 350 -7.06 -1.43 20.22
CA VAL A 350 -7.30 -2.81 19.80
C VAL A 350 -6.01 -3.41 19.25
N GLY A 351 -5.57 -4.52 19.84
CA GLY A 351 -4.41 -5.28 19.40
C GLY A 351 -4.78 -6.42 18.46
N TYR A 352 -3.93 -6.72 17.49
CA TYR A 352 -4.03 -7.91 16.62
C TYR A 352 -2.74 -8.71 16.74
N ILE A 353 -2.88 -10.02 16.93
CA ILE A 353 -1.78 -10.92 17.28
C ILE A 353 -1.78 -12.10 16.32
N SER A 354 -0.64 -12.40 15.70
CA SER A 354 -0.48 -13.59 14.86
C SER A 354 -0.36 -14.87 15.69
N ASP A 355 -0.91 -15.98 15.20
CA ASP A 355 -0.69 -17.33 15.74
C ASP A 355 0.05 -18.19 14.71
N LEU A 356 1.36 -18.34 14.94
CA LEU A 356 2.38 -18.76 13.99
C LEU A 356 2.07 -20.06 13.22
N THR A 357 1.35 -20.99 13.86
CA THR A 357 1.18 -22.35 13.35
C THR A 357 -0.24 -22.68 12.89
N THR A 358 -1.14 -21.70 12.79
CA THR A 358 -2.58 -22.02 12.63
C THR A 358 -3.36 -21.17 11.63
N GLY A 359 -2.74 -20.21 10.93
CA GLY A 359 -3.46 -19.30 10.03
C GLY A 359 -4.46 -18.38 10.74
N ARG A 360 -4.33 -18.24 12.06
CA ARG A 360 -5.24 -17.45 12.90
C ARG A 360 -4.61 -16.13 13.30
N ILE A 361 -5.46 -15.12 13.37
CA ILE A 361 -5.17 -13.84 14.01
C ILE A 361 -6.11 -13.70 15.21
N PHE A 362 -5.55 -13.42 16.37
CA PHE A 362 -6.28 -13.10 17.59
C PHE A 362 -6.40 -11.59 17.77
N ARG A 363 -7.41 -11.14 18.50
CA ARG A 363 -7.62 -9.74 18.84
C ARG A 363 -7.56 -9.56 20.35
N LEU A 364 -6.72 -8.64 20.80
CA LEU A 364 -6.67 -8.15 22.17
C LEU A 364 -7.56 -6.91 22.29
N LYS A 365 -8.64 -7.02 23.05
CA LYS A 365 -9.55 -5.90 23.34
C LYS A 365 -10.19 -6.07 24.71
N ASP A 366 -10.31 -4.98 25.47
CA ASP A 366 -10.93 -4.98 26.80
C ASP A 366 -10.36 -6.10 27.70
N ASP A 367 -9.03 -6.26 27.66
CA ASP A 367 -8.27 -7.25 28.41
C ASP A 367 -8.61 -8.72 28.12
N LYS A 368 -9.10 -9.01 26.91
CA LYS A 368 -9.36 -10.36 26.43
C LYS A 368 -8.68 -10.59 25.09
N ILE A 369 -8.13 -11.79 24.92
CA ILE A 369 -7.58 -12.26 23.65
C ILE A 369 -8.57 -13.29 23.09
N GLU A 370 -9.16 -12.99 21.94
CA GLU A 370 -10.17 -13.83 21.28
C GLU A 370 -9.82 -14.03 19.80
N LEU A 371 -10.19 -15.17 19.22
CA LEU A 371 -10.04 -15.41 17.79
C LEU A 371 -10.75 -14.31 16.98
N TRP A 372 -10.04 -13.67 16.06
CA TRP A 372 -10.60 -12.63 15.21
C TRP A 372 -10.80 -13.08 13.76
N LEU A 373 -9.81 -13.78 13.20
CA LEU A 373 -9.83 -14.26 11.82
C LEU A 373 -9.06 -15.57 11.71
N HIS A 374 -9.55 -16.46 10.84
CA HIS A 374 -8.81 -17.59 10.29
C HIS A 374 -8.77 -17.45 8.77
N SER A 375 -7.63 -17.73 8.14
CA SER A 375 -7.49 -17.69 6.68
C SER A 375 -6.43 -18.65 6.19
N ASP A 376 -6.83 -19.55 5.28
CA ASP A 376 -5.93 -20.51 4.64
C ASP A 376 -4.92 -19.85 3.68
N LYS A 377 -5.10 -18.55 3.37
CA LYS A 377 -4.16 -17.81 2.50
C LYS A 377 -2.80 -17.57 3.18
N PHE A 378 -2.74 -17.54 4.51
CA PHE A 378 -1.52 -17.32 5.30
C PHE A 378 -1.43 -18.35 6.43
N PRO A 379 -1.15 -19.64 6.16
CA PRO A 379 -1.21 -20.68 7.20
C PRO A 379 -0.20 -20.46 8.34
N THR A 380 0.86 -19.68 8.09
CA THR A 380 1.89 -19.34 9.07
C THR A 380 2.04 -17.82 9.22
N PRO A 381 1.08 -17.11 9.85
CA PRO A 381 1.16 -15.67 10.03
C PRO A 381 2.25 -15.33 11.04
N ASN A 382 3.11 -14.37 10.71
CA ASN A 382 4.20 -13.92 11.55
C ASN A 382 4.06 -12.41 11.83
N GLY A 383 4.88 -11.54 11.22
CA GLY A 383 4.80 -10.10 11.46
C GLY A 383 3.45 -9.49 11.10
N VAL A 384 2.97 -8.55 11.92
CA VAL A 384 1.69 -7.87 11.77
C VAL A 384 1.80 -6.36 11.91
N LEU A 385 1.07 -5.63 11.07
CA LEU A 385 1.10 -4.17 11.06
C LEU A 385 -0.26 -3.59 10.69
N ILE A 386 -0.80 -2.68 11.51
CA ILE A 386 -1.95 -1.87 11.08
C ILE A 386 -1.45 -0.74 10.17
N LYS A 387 -1.98 -0.69 8.94
CA LYS A 387 -1.69 0.38 7.98
C LYS A 387 -2.90 0.64 7.08
N ASP A 388 -3.27 1.92 6.90
CA ASP A 388 -4.31 2.39 5.97
C ASP A 388 -5.63 1.60 6.06
N GLY A 389 -6.17 1.43 7.27
CA GLY A 389 -7.43 0.69 7.50
C GLY A 389 -7.35 -0.84 7.33
N ASN A 390 -6.15 -1.38 7.13
CA ASN A 390 -5.91 -2.81 6.98
C ASN A 390 -4.97 -3.32 8.07
N LEU A 391 -5.14 -4.59 8.44
CA LEU A 391 -4.08 -5.37 9.07
C LEU A 391 -3.23 -5.99 7.95
N ILE A 392 -1.96 -5.61 7.90
CA ILE A 392 -0.96 -6.30 7.08
C ILE A 392 -0.48 -7.51 7.86
N VAL A 393 -0.45 -8.66 7.19
CA VAL A 393 0.04 -9.93 7.74
C VAL A 393 1.15 -10.45 6.84
N GLY A 394 2.36 -10.56 7.38
CA GLY A 394 3.43 -11.33 6.77
C GLY A 394 3.25 -12.80 7.08
N SER A 395 3.36 -13.66 6.07
CA SER A 395 3.37 -15.10 6.28
C SER A 395 4.73 -15.68 5.94
N ILE A 396 5.18 -16.67 6.71
CA ILE A 396 6.41 -17.40 6.42
C ILE A 396 6.27 -18.21 5.13
N GLY A 397 5.12 -18.84 4.92
CA GLY A 397 4.90 -19.72 3.79
C GLY A 397 3.81 -20.75 4.07
N ASP A 398 3.90 -21.91 3.42
CA ASP A 398 3.14 -23.08 3.84
C ASP A 398 3.55 -23.59 5.23
N GLU A 399 2.87 -24.63 5.72
CA GLU A 399 3.16 -25.21 7.03
C GLU A 399 4.64 -25.55 7.15
N LEU A 400 5.24 -25.14 8.27
CA LEU A 400 6.65 -25.35 8.53
C LEU A 400 6.95 -26.85 8.63
N SER A 401 7.74 -27.35 7.68
CA SER A 401 8.38 -28.66 7.80
C SER A 401 9.34 -28.68 9.00
N GLN A 402 9.82 -29.87 9.40
CA GLN A 402 10.84 -30.02 10.46
C GLN A 402 12.11 -29.18 10.22
N SER A 403 12.36 -28.74 8.98
CA SER A 403 13.52 -27.92 8.61
C SER A 403 13.35 -26.42 8.89
N LEU A 404 12.18 -25.99 9.41
CA LEU A 404 11.80 -24.57 9.61
C LEU A 404 11.85 -23.73 8.32
N LYS A 405 11.97 -24.38 7.17
CA LYS A 405 11.89 -23.76 5.85
C LYS A 405 10.57 -24.17 5.20
N PRO A 406 9.77 -23.21 4.72
CA PRO A 406 8.57 -23.51 3.95
C PRO A 406 8.97 -24.07 2.58
N GLU A 407 8.19 -25.01 2.04
CA GLU A 407 8.35 -25.46 0.65
C GLU A 407 7.86 -24.38 -0.32
N GLN A 408 6.81 -23.64 0.08
CA GLN A 408 6.30 -22.48 -0.63
C GLN A 408 6.54 -21.21 0.18
N LEU A 409 7.38 -20.33 -0.36
CA LEU A 409 7.64 -19.02 0.23
C LEU A 409 6.35 -18.22 0.45
N GLY A 410 6.32 -17.51 1.57
CA GLY A 410 5.21 -16.67 1.97
C GLY A 410 5.10 -15.34 1.24
N SER A 411 4.14 -14.54 1.68
CA SER A 411 3.72 -13.29 1.05
C SER A 411 3.15 -12.34 2.11
N LEU A 412 2.98 -11.07 1.75
CA LEU A 412 2.21 -10.12 2.55
C LEU A 412 0.74 -10.14 2.11
N PHE A 413 -0.13 -10.03 3.09
CA PHE A 413 -1.58 -9.97 2.90
C PHE A 413 -2.12 -8.71 3.55
N LYS A 414 -3.14 -8.12 2.93
CA LYS A 414 -4.00 -7.10 3.54
C LYS A 414 -5.27 -7.79 4.01
N VAL A 415 -5.62 -7.56 5.26
CA VAL A 415 -6.91 -7.90 5.83
C VAL A 415 -7.63 -6.61 6.13
N ASN A 416 -8.75 -6.35 5.47
CA ASN A 416 -9.57 -5.18 5.77
C ASN A 416 -10.11 -5.27 7.21
N LEU A 417 -9.91 -4.24 8.02
CA LEU A 417 -10.27 -4.29 9.45
C LEU A 417 -11.79 -4.33 9.69
N GLN A 418 -12.59 -3.84 8.74
CA GLN A 418 -14.05 -3.77 8.84
C GLN A 418 -14.74 -5.07 8.37
N ASP A 419 -14.45 -5.53 7.14
CA ASP A 419 -15.12 -6.67 6.51
C ASP A 419 -14.31 -7.98 6.52
N LYS A 420 -13.04 -7.91 6.96
CA LYS A 420 -12.09 -9.04 7.06
C LYS A 420 -11.74 -9.69 5.72
N SER A 421 -12.01 -9.04 4.60
CA SER A 421 -11.58 -9.50 3.29
C SER A 421 -10.05 -9.59 3.23
N VAL A 422 -9.55 -10.69 2.68
CA VAL A 422 -8.11 -10.99 2.61
C VAL A 422 -7.64 -10.90 1.17
N THR A 423 -6.69 -10.01 0.90
CA THR A 423 -6.05 -9.85 -0.41
C THR A 423 -4.53 -9.95 -0.30
N THR A 424 -3.87 -10.48 -1.33
CA THR A 424 -2.41 -10.55 -1.38
C THR A 424 -1.85 -9.22 -1.87
N ILE A 425 -0.79 -8.70 -1.24
CA ILE A 425 0.00 -7.60 -1.81
C ILE A 425 0.85 -8.19 -2.93
N LYS A 426 0.36 -8.07 -4.16
CA LYS A 426 0.86 -8.82 -5.32
C LYS A 426 2.37 -8.73 -5.57
N PRO A 427 3.07 -7.58 -5.42
CA PRO A 427 4.53 -7.54 -5.52
C PRO A 427 5.29 -8.45 -4.54
N SER A 428 4.66 -8.82 -3.42
CA SER A 428 5.21 -9.71 -2.38
C SER A 428 4.88 -11.19 -2.57
N GLU A 429 4.18 -11.57 -3.64
CA GLU A 429 3.79 -12.96 -3.88
C GLU A 429 5.03 -13.86 -3.94
N ARG A 430 5.07 -14.88 -3.06
CA ARG A 430 6.20 -15.80 -2.85
C ARG A 430 7.55 -15.10 -2.67
N MET A 431 7.55 -13.98 -1.93
CA MET A 431 8.74 -13.13 -1.78
C MET A 431 9.81 -13.73 -0.88
N GLY A 432 9.42 -14.46 0.17
CA GLY A 432 10.35 -14.96 1.18
C GLY A 432 9.64 -15.57 2.39
N ALA A 433 10.42 -15.97 3.40
CA ALA A 433 9.92 -16.40 4.70
C ALA A 433 9.71 -15.16 5.57
N ILE A 434 8.54 -14.52 5.47
CA ILE A 434 8.34 -13.20 6.06
C ILE A 434 8.29 -13.26 7.58
N ASP A 435 9.05 -12.37 8.21
CA ASP A 435 9.06 -12.14 9.64
C ASP A 435 8.56 -10.73 9.95
N GLY A 436 9.44 -9.81 10.34
CA GLY A 436 9.09 -8.43 10.70
C GLY A 436 8.54 -7.59 9.55
N VAL A 437 7.52 -6.79 9.86
CA VAL A 437 6.86 -5.85 8.94
C VAL A 437 6.69 -4.51 9.63
N VAL A 438 7.47 -3.51 9.23
CA VAL A 438 7.41 -2.15 9.83
C VAL A 438 6.99 -1.09 8.80
N PRO A 439 6.22 -0.07 9.21
CA PRO A 439 5.77 0.97 8.30
C PRO A 439 6.95 1.84 7.86
N PHE A 440 7.03 2.17 6.57
CA PHE A 440 8.04 3.10 6.07
C PHE A 440 7.50 3.88 4.86
N LYS A 441 7.35 5.19 5.04
CA LYS A 441 6.79 6.10 4.02
C LYS A 441 5.45 5.58 3.47
N LYS A 442 5.33 5.44 2.13
CA LYS A 442 4.13 4.92 1.45
C LYS A 442 4.01 3.39 1.53
N GLY A 443 5.07 2.70 1.95
CA GLY A 443 5.15 1.25 1.98
C GLY A 443 5.57 0.73 3.35
N MET A 444 6.35 -0.34 3.32
CA MET A 444 6.81 -1.09 4.48
C MET A 444 8.22 -1.61 4.24
N ILE A 445 9.00 -1.73 5.32
CA ILE A 445 10.22 -2.53 5.32
C ILE A 445 9.88 -3.92 5.87
N VAL A 446 10.36 -4.95 5.18
CA VAL A 446 9.98 -6.34 5.45
C VAL A 446 11.22 -7.22 5.49
N SER A 447 11.37 -8.03 6.53
CA SER A 447 12.46 -9.01 6.65
C SER A 447 12.08 -10.39 6.13
N ASP A 448 13.08 -11.06 5.57
CA ASP A 448 13.11 -12.49 5.23
C ASP A 448 14.36 -13.10 5.90
N PRO A 449 14.27 -13.45 7.20
CA PRO A 449 15.41 -13.94 7.98
C PRO A 449 16.09 -15.16 7.36
N MET A 450 15.30 -16.09 6.79
CA MET A 450 15.82 -17.34 6.23
C MET A 450 16.78 -17.13 5.04
N ASN A 451 16.65 -16.01 4.33
CA ASN A 451 17.52 -15.65 3.22
C ASN A 451 18.41 -14.43 3.53
N GLY A 452 18.31 -13.85 4.73
CA GLY A 452 19.07 -12.66 5.10
C GLY A 452 18.69 -11.42 4.30
N LYS A 453 17.42 -11.27 3.87
CA LYS A 453 17.00 -10.17 2.98
C LYS A 453 16.10 -9.19 3.69
N ILE A 454 16.23 -7.92 3.31
CA ILE A 454 15.28 -6.87 3.70
C ILE A 454 14.76 -6.20 2.42
N PHE A 455 13.44 -6.06 2.33
CA PHE A 455 12.76 -5.47 1.19
C PHE A 455 12.03 -4.19 1.59
N TYR A 456 11.91 -3.27 0.64
CA TYR A 456 10.92 -2.20 0.65
C TYR A 456 9.75 -2.62 -0.24
N VAL A 457 8.54 -2.66 0.33
CA VAL A 457 7.34 -3.14 -0.37
C VAL A 457 6.24 -2.09 -0.28
N THR A 458 5.62 -1.81 -1.43
CA THR A 458 4.39 -1.03 -1.57
C THR A 458 3.32 -1.89 -2.26
N ASN A 459 2.15 -1.31 -2.51
CA ASN A 459 1.09 -1.97 -3.29
C ASN A 459 1.51 -2.33 -4.71
N TYR A 460 2.45 -1.58 -5.28
CA TYR A 460 2.83 -1.70 -6.70
C TYR A 460 4.30 -2.06 -6.91
N LYS A 461 5.14 -2.01 -5.87
CA LYS A 461 6.60 -2.20 -5.99
C LYS A 461 7.12 -3.12 -4.88
N LYS A 462 8.10 -3.95 -5.25
CA LYS A 462 9.01 -4.66 -4.34
C LYS A 462 10.43 -4.28 -4.73
N GLU A 463 11.25 -3.96 -3.75
CA GLU A 463 12.65 -3.62 -3.92
C GLU A 463 13.51 -4.29 -2.85
N LEU A 464 14.63 -4.89 -3.27
CA LEU A 464 15.64 -5.38 -2.34
C LEU A 464 16.46 -4.21 -1.79
N VAL A 465 16.39 -4.00 -0.48
CA VAL A 465 17.09 -2.92 0.23
C VAL A 465 18.46 -3.38 0.69
N THR A 466 18.54 -4.59 1.25
CA THR A 466 19.81 -5.23 1.62
C THR A 466 19.75 -6.74 1.41
N ASP A 467 20.91 -7.32 1.15
CA ASP A 467 21.15 -8.76 1.15
C ASP A 467 22.33 -9.06 2.08
N THR A 468 22.03 -9.64 3.23
CA THR A 468 23.02 -10.07 4.23
C THR A 468 23.20 -11.58 4.24
N SER A 469 22.86 -12.30 3.16
CA SER A 469 23.00 -13.76 3.09
C SER A 469 24.43 -14.25 3.35
N GLY A 470 25.44 -13.40 3.13
CA GLY A 470 26.84 -13.67 3.46
C GLY A 470 27.20 -13.59 4.96
N PHE A 471 26.27 -13.14 5.81
CA PHE A 471 26.45 -12.93 7.25
C PHE A 471 25.60 -13.87 8.12
N GLY A 472 25.20 -15.03 7.59
CA GLY A 472 24.46 -16.03 8.37
C GLY A 472 22.94 -15.93 8.27
N GLY A 473 22.38 -14.74 8.03
CA GLY A 473 20.94 -14.54 7.81
C GLY A 473 20.10 -14.88 9.05
N SER A 474 19.64 -13.85 9.77
CA SER A 474 18.76 -14.03 10.93
C SER A 474 18.02 -12.73 11.33
N ASN A 475 17.84 -11.82 10.37
CA ASN A 475 17.17 -10.54 10.59
C ASN A 475 15.68 -10.75 10.91
N ALA A 476 15.37 -10.91 12.19
CA ALA A 476 14.05 -11.29 12.69
C ALA A 476 13.07 -10.10 12.67
N ASP A 477 12.32 -9.89 13.75
CA ASP A 477 11.28 -8.86 13.80
C ASP A 477 11.87 -7.45 14.03
N LEU A 478 11.56 -6.55 13.10
CA LEU A 478 12.27 -5.29 12.91
C LEU A 478 11.72 -4.19 13.82
N GLY A 479 12.60 -3.26 14.22
CA GLY A 479 12.19 -1.97 14.81
C GLY A 479 12.46 -0.82 13.86
N ILE A 480 11.66 0.24 13.89
CA ILE A 480 11.94 1.44 13.10
C ILE A 480 11.67 2.73 13.87
N ASP A 481 12.60 3.68 13.77
CA ASP A 481 12.33 5.09 14.03
C ASP A 481 12.06 5.78 12.69
N ASN A 482 10.80 6.08 12.40
CA ASN A 482 10.41 6.71 11.15
C ASN A 482 10.79 8.19 11.05
N GLN A 483 10.93 8.89 12.18
CA GLN A 483 11.33 10.29 12.19
C GLN A 483 12.79 10.40 11.79
N GLU A 484 13.63 9.56 12.39
CA GLU A 484 15.07 9.52 12.11
C GLU A 484 15.43 8.56 10.97
N GLN A 485 14.47 7.83 10.38
CA GLN A 485 14.69 6.83 9.33
C GLN A 485 15.76 5.80 9.72
N ILE A 486 15.73 5.32 10.97
CA ILE A 486 16.65 4.32 11.50
C ILE A 486 15.92 2.99 11.61
N LEU A 487 16.46 1.97 10.97
CA LEU A 487 16.02 0.59 11.09
C LEU A 487 16.87 -0.13 12.14
N TYR A 488 16.22 -0.74 13.13
CA TYR A 488 16.84 -1.61 14.11
C TYR A 488 16.58 -3.06 13.72
N VAL A 489 17.65 -3.85 13.64
CA VAL A 489 17.60 -5.22 13.13
C VAL A 489 18.15 -6.15 14.20
N PRO A 490 17.32 -7.02 14.79
CA PRO A 490 17.82 -8.14 15.58
C PRO A 490 18.27 -9.27 14.67
N TYR A 491 19.45 -9.81 14.94
CA TYR A 491 19.97 -11.01 14.29
C TYR A 491 19.88 -12.18 15.26
N LEU A 492 18.75 -12.87 15.23
CA LEU A 492 18.34 -13.86 16.22
C LEU A 492 19.41 -14.95 16.44
N LEU A 493 19.92 -15.54 15.36
CA LEU A 493 20.85 -16.66 15.43
C LEU A 493 22.32 -16.21 15.54
N ASP A 494 22.61 -14.96 15.18
CA ASP A 494 23.96 -14.38 15.26
C ASP A 494 24.21 -13.67 16.60
N ASN A 495 23.24 -13.71 17.53
CA ASN A 495 23.32 -13.11 18.87
C ASN A 495 23.76 -11.65 18.86
N LYS A 496 23.13 -10.83 18.02
CA LYS A 496 23.46 -9.41 17.92
C LYS A 496 22.27 -8.55 17.51
N ILE A 497 22.39 -7.26 17.77
CA ILE A 497 21.46 -6.24 17.26
C ILE A 497 22.26 -5.16 16.52
N ALA A 498 21.66 -4.55 15.51
CA ALA A 498 22.30 -3.46 14.78
C ALA A 498 21.29 -2.37 14.42
N ALA A 499 21.80 -1.17 14.16
CA ALA A 499 21.02 -0.08 13.59
C ALA A 499 21.59 0.36 12.24
N TYR A 500 20.68 0.74 11.36
CA TYR A 500 21.00 1.21 10.01
C TYR A 500 20.21 2.47 9.69
N LYS A 501 20.86 3.46 9.09
CA LYS A 501 20.16 4.56 8.43
C LYS A 501 19.59 4.05 7.12
N ILE A 502 18.30 4.25 6.89
CA ILE A 502 17.70 4.02 5.58
C ILE A 502 17.99 5.25 4.72
N VAL A 503 18.77 5.08 3.66
CA VAL A 503 19.17 6.16 2.74
C VAL A 503 18.54 5.98 1.37
N LYS A 504 18.11 7.08 0.74
CA LYS A 504 17.65 7.08 -0.64
C LYS A 504 18.87 6.99 -1.56
N LYS A 505 18.83 6.10 -2.55
CA LYS A 505 19.88 5.97 -3.58
C LYS A 505 19.79 7.05 -4.66
#